data_AF-A0A5B7JFE6-F1
#
_entry.id   AF-A0A5B7JFE6-F1
#
_cell.length_a   1.000
_cell.length_b   1.000
_cell.length_c   1.000
_cell.angle_alpha   90.00
_cell.angle_beta   90.00
_cell.angle_gamma   90.00
#
_symmetry.space_group_name_H-M   'P 1'
#
loop_
_entity.id
_entity.type
_entity.pdbx_description
1 polymer ?
#
loop_
_entity_poly.entity_id
_entity_poly.type
_entity_poly.pdbx_seq_one_letter_code
_entity_poly.pdbx_strand_id
1 'polypeptide(L)' 'MVNQRFKQSLRRRFTKRPVPWWSAACTKAVQEKWAAFSRLRRHRRDPQYLEAFWRCRARARRVLKEAQRASW' A
#
# COMPACT_ATOMS: atom_id res chain seq x y z
N MET A 1 10.70 -8.14 -16.90
CA MET A 1 9.38 -8.81 -16.68
C MET A 1 9.12 -8.97 -15.19
N VAL A 2 8.43 -8.01 -14.56
CA VAL A 2 8.20 -8.06 -13.10
C VAL A 2 7.01 -8.97 -12.80
N ASN A 3 7.36 -10.25 -12.60
CA ASN A 3 6.66 -11.31 -11.85
C ASN A 3 5.12 -11.25 -11.78
N GLN A 4 4.50 -11.90 -12.77
CA GLN A 4 3.09 -12.29 -12.84
C GLN A 4 2.60 -13.09 -11.60
N ARG A 5 3.52 -13.70 -10.84
CA ARG A 5 3.24 -14.38 -9.55
C ARG A 5 2.81 -13.44 -8.41
N PHE A 6 3.21 -12.16 -8.42
CA PHE A 6 2.89 -11.24 -7.32
C PHE A 6 1.46 -10.70 -7.36
N LYS A 7 0.85 -10.66 -8.56
CA LYS A 7 -0.59 -10.38 -8.70
C LYS A 7 -1.45 -11.51 -8.11
N GLN A 8 -0.93 -12.74 -8.00
CA GLN A 8 -1.69 -13.89 -7.50
C GLN A 8 -1.70 -14.02 -5.97
N SER A 9 -0.62 -13.65 -5.27
CA SER A 9 -0.57 -13.79 -3.79
C SER A 9 -1.46 -12.78 -3.06
N LEU A 10 -1.69 -11.59 -3.63
CA LEU A 10 -2.68 -10.63 -3.14
C LEU A 10 -4.12 -11.02 -3.46
N ARG A 11 -4.37 -11.86 -4.49
CA ARG A 11 -5.71 -12.34 -4.84
C ARG A 11 -6.22 -13.44 -3.91
N ARG A 12 -5.35 -14.33 -3.41
CA ARG A 12 -5.78 -15.54 -2.69
C ARG A 12 -6.20 -15.35 -1.22
N ARG A 13 -5.98 -14.18 -0.59
CA ARG A 13 -6.46 -13.88 0.78
C ARG A 13 -7.68 -12.95 0.84
N PHE A 14 -8.19 -12.52 -0.31
CA PHE A 14 -9.36 -11.65 -0.41
C PHE A 14 -10.46 -12.32 -1.26
N THR A 15 -10.94 -13.48 -0.81
CA THR A 15 -12.33 -13.91 -1.08
C THR A 15 -13.32 -13.19 -0.16
N LYS A 16 -12.92 -12.05 0.41
CA LYS A 16 -13.79 -11.12 1.11
C LYS A 16 -14.23 -10.08 0.10
N ARG A 17 -15.54 -9.85 -0.01
CA ARG A 17 -16.18 -8.83 -0.86
C ARG A 17 -15.25 -7.62 -1.06
N PRO A 18 -14.98 -7.18 -2.30
CA PRO A 18 -14.25 -5.94 -2.52
C PRO A 18 -14.95 -4.84 -1.74
N VAL A 19 -14.20 -4.14 -0.89
CA VAL A 19 -14.77 -3.09 -0.07
C VAL A 19 -15.29 -2.02 -1.04
N PRO A 20 -16.56 -1.59 -0.95
CA PRO A 20 -17.19 -0.77 -2.00
C PRO A 20 -16.43 0.53 -2.32
N TRP A 21 -15.73 1.09 -1.34
CA TRP A 21 -14.92 2.30 -1.49
C TRP A 21 -13.48 2.07 -1.92
N TRP A 22 -13.06 0.82 -2.10
CA TRP A 22 -11.68 0.49 -2.42
C TRP A 22 -11.36 0.83 -3.88
N SER A 23 -10.66 1.93 -4.08
CA SER A 23 -10.27 2.39 -5.41
C SER A 23 -8.89 1.88 -5.84
N ALA A 24 -8.57 2.04 -7.14
CA ALA A 24 -7.23 1.80 -7.67
C ALA A 24 -6.17 2.66 -6.95
N ALA A 25 -6.53 3.87 -6.48
CA ALA A 25 -5.66 4.72 -5.68
C ALA A 25 -5.32 4.10 -4.32
N CYS A 26 -6.28 3.44 -3.66
CA CYS A 26 -6.04 2.68 -2.43
C CYS A 26 -5.03 1.55 -2.67
N THR A 27 -5.20 0.78 -3.75
CA THR A 27 -4.27 -0.29 -4.13
C THR A 27 -2.86 0.25 -4.37
N LYS A 28 -2.72 1.33 -5.14
CA LYS A 28 -1.42 1.95 -5.44
C LYS A 28 -0.74 2.46 -4.17
N ALA A 29 -1.46 3.20 -3.32
CA ALA A 29 -0.89 3.76 -2.11
C ALA A 29 -0.45 2.68 -1.10
N VAL A 30 -1.21 1.57 -1.00
CA VAL A 30 -0.82 0.42 -0.18
C VAL A 30 0.42 -0.27 -0.75
N GLN A 31 0.50 -0.49 -2.06
CA GLN A 31 1.69 -1.06 -2.71
C GLN A 31 2.94 -0.21 -2.48
N GLU A 32 2.85 1.11 -2.65
CA GLU A 32 3.96 2.05 -2.39
C GLU A 32 4.43 1.98 -0.94
N LYS A 33 3.50 1.97 0.03
CA LYS A 33 3.81 1.78 1.45
C LYS A 33 4.56 0.48 1.71
N TRP A 34 4.12 -0.64 1.12
CA TRP A 34 4.78 -1.94 1.29
C TRP A 34 6.17 -1.99 0.64
N ALA A 35 6.34 -1.35 -0.51
CA ALA A 35 7.64 -1.21 -1.15
C ALA A 35 8.61 -0.40 -0.28
N ALA A 36 8.15 0.74 0.27
CA ALA A 36 8.94 1.56 1.19
C ALA A 36 9.28 0.81 2.49
N PHE A 37 8.34 0.06 3.06
CA PHE A 37 8.60 -0.79 4.23
C PHE A 37 9.64 -1.87 3.93
N SER A 38 9.56 -2.50 2.75
CA SER A 38 10.53 -3.51 2.33
C SER A 38 11.93 -2.93 2.18
N ARG A 39 12.05 -1.69 1.68
CA ARG A 39 13.33 -0.96 1.60
C ARG A 39 13.86 -0.61 2.99
N LEU A 40 13.03 -0.02 3.85
CA LEU A 40 13.38 0.28 5.25
C LEU A 40 13.84 -0.97 6.01
N ARG A 41 13.17 -2.10 5.81
CA ARG A 41 13.54 -3.36 6.46
C ARG A 41 14.93 -3.86 6.05
N ARG A 42 15.35 -3.59 4.80
CA ARG A 42 16.69 -3.94 4.28
C ARG A 42 17.75 -2.94 4.74
N HIS A 43 17.39 -1.67 4.91
CA HIS A 43 18.31 -0.57 5.22
C HIS A 43 17.92 0.14 6.53
N ARG A 44 17.78 -0.63 7.62
CA ARG A 44 17.19 -0.14 8.90
C ARG A 44 17.90 1.06 9.54
N ARG A 45 19.18 1.29 9.23
CA ARG A 45 20.00 2.36 9.83
C ARG A 45 20.04 3.63 8.99
N ASP A 46 19.46 3.63 7.80
CA ASP A 46 19.49 4.79 6.91
C ASP A 46 18.21 5.64 7.12
N PRO A 47 18.36 6.88 7.63
CA PRO A 47 17.24 7.78 7.89
C PRO A 47 16.40 8.10 6.64
N GLN A 48 16.98 8.07 5.44
CA GLN A 48 16.26 8.40 4.20
C GLN A 48 15.15 7.38 3.92
N TYR A 49 15.40 6.09 4.17
CA TYR A 49 14.37 5.06 4.00
C TYR A 49 13.30 5.12 5.09
N LEU A 50 13.67 5.59 6.29
CA LEU A 50 12.72 5.82 7.37
C LEU A 50 11.75 6.95 6.99
N GLU A 51 12.28 8.10 6.57
CA GLU A 51 11.50 9.24 6.09
C GLU A 51 10.61 8.88 4.89
N ALA A 52 11.16 8.17 3.90
CA ALA A 52 10.39 7.69 2.76
C ALA A 52 9.23 6.78 3.18
N PHE A 53 9.44 5.89 4.15
CA PHE A 53 8.38 5.05 4.68
C PHE A 53 7.29 5.85 5.40
N TRP A 54 7.66 6.84 6.22
CA TRP A 54 6.69 7.70 6.90
C TRP A 54 5.83 8.49 5.92
N ARG A 55 6.42 9.07 4.88
CA ARG A 55 5.71 9.76 3.79
C ARG A 55 4.71 8.84 3.09
N CYS A 56 5.14 7.64 2.69
CA CYS A 56 4.24 6.66 2.06
C CYS A 56 3.13 6.20 3.01
N ARG A 57 3.43 6.02 4.31
CA ARG A 57 2.44 5.65 5.33
C ARG A 57 1.39 6.75 5.52
N ALA A 58 1.80 8.00 5.58
CA ALA A 58 0.89 9.15 5.68
C ALA A 58 -0.01 9.26 4.44
N ARG A 59 0.58 9.13 3.23
CA ARG A 59 -0.16 9.13 1.96
C ARG A 59 -1.20 8.00 1.91
N ALA A 60 -0.82 6.77 2.25
CA ALA A 60 -1.74 5.64 2.27
C ALA A 60 -2.90 5.85 3.25
N ARG A 61 -2.63 6.37 4.45
CA ARG A 61 -3.68 6.71 5.42
C ARG A 61 -4.65 7.76 4.88
N ARG A 62 -4.14 8.81 4.26
CA ARG A 62 -4.95 9.87 3.66
C ARG A 62 -5.86 9.32 2.57
N VAL A 63 -5.30 8.61 1.59
CA VAL A 63 -6.06 8.02 0.47
C VAL A 63 -7.14 7.06 0.96
N LEU A 64 -6.84 6.23 1.97
CA LEU A 64 -7.84 5.33 2.55
C LEU A 64 -8.96 6.10 3.26
N LYS A 65 -8.62 7.17 4.00
CA LYS A 65 -9.60 8.01 4.69
C LYS A 65 -10.48 8.79 3.71
N GLU A 66 -9.91 9.32 2.63
CA GLU A 66 -10.64 10.02 1.57
C GLU A 66 -11.57 9.06 0.83
N ALA A 67 -11.09 7.87 0.47
CA ALA A 67 -11.91 6.85 -0.18
C ALA A 67 -13.07 6.41 0.71
N GLN A 68 -12.83 6.18 2.00
CA GLN A 68 -13.88 5.89 2.97
C GLN A 68 -14.91 7.02 3.07
N ARG A 69 -14.46 8.28 3.12
CA ARG A 69 -15.35 9.44 3.18
C ARG A 69 -16.21 9.59 1.93
N ALA A 70 -15.65 9.33 0.75
CA ALA A 70 -16.37 9.40 -0.52
C ALA A 70 -17.42 8.27 -0.71
N SER A 71 -17.46 7.30 0.20
CA SER A 71 -18.38 6.16 0.16
C SER A 71 -19.72 6.40 0.84
N TRP A 72 -19.85 7.51 1.57
CA TRP A 72 -21.01 7.87 2.38
C TRP A 72 -21.79 8.99 1.71
#